data_AF-A0A6L6E3R9-F1
#
_entry.id   AF-A0A6L6E3R9-F1
#
_cell.length_a   1.000
_cell.length_b   1.000
_cell.length_c   1.000
_cell.angle_alpha   90.00
_cell.angle_beta   90.00
_cell.angle_gamma   90.00
#
_symmetry.space_group_name_H-M   'P 1'
#
loop_
_entity.id
_entity.type
_entity.pdbx_description
1 polymer ?
#
loop_
_entity_poly.entity_id
_entity_poly.type
_entity_poly.pdbx_seq_one_letter_code
_entity_poly.pdbx_strand_id
1 'polypeptide(L)'
;QAIWRGAFLAHGSLTDPGRSAALEITAPGNEAAMALVGVARRLNLIAKAREVRGVHRVVVREGESIAAMLTHMGAHTQVLRWEELRLRREVRATANRLANFDDANLRRSAQAAVAAGARVARALEILGDDIPKHLAYAGALRLQHKQASLDELGHLADPPMTKDAIAGRIRRLLAMADKKAEELGIPGTDAFLPDDVD
;
A
#
# COMPACT_ATOMS: atom_id res chain seq x y z
N GLN A 1 35.59 -13.97 -12.73
CA GLN A 1 35.20 -14.88 -11.63
C GLN A 1 36.26 -14.92 -10.52
N ALA A 2 37.47 -15.46 -10.75
CA ALA A 2 38.50 -15.59 -9.71
C ALA A 2 38.89 -14.27 -9.01
N ILE A 3 38.99 -13.16 -9.76
CA ILE A 3 39.29 -11.82 -9.21
C ILE A 3 38.23 -11.39 -8.18
N TRP A 4 36.94 -11.52 -8.51
CA TRP A 4 35.85 -11.16 -7.60
C TRP A 4 35.82 -12.05 -6.37
N ARG A 5 36.04 -13.37 -6.54
CA ARG A 5 36.15 -14.31 -5.42
C ARG A 5 37.28 -13.93 -4.47
N GLY A 6 38.48 -13.66 -4.99
CA GLY A 6 39.62 -13.26 -4.17
C GLY A 6 39.37 -11.95 -3.41
N ALA A 7 38.84 -10.95 -4.11
CA ALA A 7 38.52 -9.66 -3.51
C ALA A 7 37.41 -9.77 -2.43
N PHE A 8 36.40 -10.61 -2.65
CA PHE A 8 35.34 -10.86 -1.69
C PHE A 8 35.84 -11.61 -0.44
N LEU A 9 36.72 -12.60 -0.61
CA LEU A 9 37.31 -13.31 0.54
C LEU A 9 38.24 -12.42 1.37
N ALA A 10 38.95 -11.47 0.74
CA ALA A 10 39.85 -10.56 1.43
C ALA A 10 39.11 -9.44 2.18
N HIS A 11 38.18 -8.76 1.51
CA HIS A 11 37.56 -7.53 2.01
C HIS A 11 36.07 -7.40 1.66
N GLY A 12 35.41 -8.53 1.42
CA GLY A 12 33.99 -8.59 1.07
C GLY A 12 33.06 -8.70 2.27
N SER A 13 31.84 -8.23 2.08
CA SER A 13 30.74 -8.43 3.03
C SER A 13 29.42 -8.62 2.30
N LEU A 14 28.55 -9.47 2.83
CA LEU A 14 27.20 -9.69 2.34
C LEU A 14 26.21 -9.42 3.48
N THR A 15 25.25 -8.54 3.25
CA THR A 15 24.15 -8.34 4.19
C THR A 15 22.98 -9.26 3.87
N ASP A 16 22.08 -9.41 4.85
CA ASP A 16 20.83 -10.14 4.63
C ASP A 16 19.98 -9.54 3.48
N PRO A 17 19.17 -10.37 2.80
CA PRO A 17 18.22 -9.92 1.78
C PRO A 17 17.21 -8.91 2.31
N GLY A 18 16.75 -7.97 1.49
CA GLY A 18 15.75 -6.97 1.87
C GLY A 18 16.09 -5.58 1.34
N ARG A 19 15.49 -4.53 1.93
CA ARG A 19 15.65 -3.14 1.46
C ARG A 19 17.11 -2.68 1.42
N SER A 20 17.92 -3.17 2.36
CA SER A 20 19.33 -2.77 2.51
C SER A 20 20.30 -3.83 2.00
N ALA A 21 19.84 -4.80 1.21
CA ALA A 21 20.69 -5.85 0.67
C ALA A 21 21.87 -5.26 -0.12
N ALA A 22 23.06 -5.71 0.22
CA ALA A 22 24.29 -5.32 -0.43
C ALA A 22 25.32 -6.46 -0.36
N LEU A 23 25.98 -6.69 -1.49
CA LEU A 23 27.29 -7.33 -1.54
C LEU A 23 28.31 -6.22 -1.79
N GLU A 24 29.22 -6.03 -0.84
CA GLU A 24 30.23 -4.97 -0.88
C GLU A 24 31.64 -5.55 -0.87
N ILE A 25 32.58 -4.85 -1.51
CA ILE A 25 34.02 -5.08 -1.41
C ILE A 25 34.69 -3.75 -1.10
N THR A 26 35.50 -3.71 -0.03
CA THR A 26 36.37 -2.56 0.23
C THR A 26 37.61 -2.65 -0.67
N ALA A 27 37.87 -1.60 -1.44
CA ALA A 27 38.99 -1.52 -2.37
C ALA A 27 40.09 -0.61 -1.80
N PRO A 28 41.38 -0.89 -2.09
CA PRO A 28 42.51 -0.09 -1.59
C PRO A 28 42.60 1.31 -2.24
N GLY A 29 41.92 1.52 -3.37
CA GLY A 29 41.96 2.75 -4.14
C GLY A 29 40.85 2.79 -5.18
N ASN A 30 40.63 3.96 -5.78
CA ASN A 30 39.61 4.16 -6.80
C ASN A 30 39.86 3.31 -8.05
N GLU A 31 41.12 3.14 -8.44
CA GLU A 31 41.55 2.35 -9.59
C GLU A 31 41.16 0.88 -9.42
N ALA A 32 41.41 0.32 -8.23
CA ALA A 32 41.01 -1.04 -7.89
C ALA A 32 39.49 -1.21 -7.85
N ALA A 33 38.77 -0.21 -7.32
CA ALA A 33 37.30 -0.21 -7.33
C ALA A 33 36.74 -0.18 -8.77
N MET A 34 37.29 0.67 -9.64
CA MET A 34 36.90 0.76 -11.04
C MET A 34 37.23 -0.51 -11.82
N ALA A 35 38.39 -1.12 -11.57
CA ALA A 35 38.75 -2.41 -12.15
C ALA A 35 37.75 -3.50 -11.76
N LEU A 36 37.36 -3.59 -10.49
CA LEU A 36 36.36 -4.54 -10.01
C LEU A 36 34.98 -4.32 -10.63
N VAL A 37 34.54 -3.06 -10.78
CA VAL A 37 33.31 -2.72 -11.52
C VAL A 37 33.41 -3.20 -12.97
N GLY A 38 34.54 -2.98 -13.63
CA GLY A 38 34.79 -3.46 -14.99
C GLY A 38 34.73 -4.99 -15.10
N VAL A 39 35.27 -5.71 -14.12
CA VAL A 39 35.18 -7.19 -14.07
C VAL A 39 33.73 -7.64 -13.85
N ALA A 40 32.96 -6.95 -13.00
CA ALA A 40 31.54 -7.27 -12.79
C ALA A 40 30.73 -7.10 -14.08
N ARG A 41 30.98 -6.02 -14.83
CA ARG A 41 30.34 -5.79 -16.14
C ARG A 41 30.63 -6.91 -17.13
N ARG A 42 31.85 -7.46 -17.15
CA ARG A 42 32.19 -8.63 -17.99
C ARG A 42 31.47 -9.92 -17.57
N LEU A 43 30.91 -9.96 -16.36
CA LEU A 43 30.03 -11.04 -15.88
C LEU A 43 28.55 -10.71 -16.11
N ASN A 44 28.23 -9.65 -16.86
CA ASN A 44 26.88 -9.12 -17.03
C ASN A 44 26.21 -8.66 -15.71
N LEU A 45 27.01 -8.22 -14.74
CA LEU A 45 26.52 -7.75 -13.44
C LEU A 45 26.74 -6.26 -13.25
N ILE A 46 25.76 -5.60 -12.63
CA ILE A 46 25.82 -4.17 -12.33
C ILE A 46 26.40 -3.98 -10.93
N ALA A 47 27.67 -3.57 -10.87
CA ALA A 47 28.32 -3.07 -9.67
C ALA A 47 28.53 -1.56 -9.75
N LYS A 48 28.51 -0.87 -8.61
CA LYS A 48 28.78 0.57 -8.50
C LYS A 48 29.92 0.81 -7.54
N ALA A 49 30.92 1.60 -7.96
CA ALA A 49 31.90 2.12 -7.02
C ALA A 49 31.31 3.31 -6.25
N ARG A 50 31.72 3.45 -4.99
CA ARG A 50 31.37 4.57 -4.11
C ARG A 50 32.56 4.87 -3.22
N GLU A 51 32.71 6.12 -2.85
CA GLU A 51 33.63 6.53 -1.81
C GLU A 51 32.83 6.98 -0.59
N VAL A 52 33.18 6.46 0.59
CA VAL A 52 32.56 6.83 1.85
C VAL A 52 33.66 7.09 2.86
N ARG A 53 33.78 8.35 3.31
CA ARG A 53 34.79 8.77 4.30
C ARG A 53 36.23 8.39 3.89
N GLY A 54 36.59 8.60 2.62
CA GLY A 54 37.91 8.25 2.09
C GLY A 54 38.13 6.75 1.83
N VAL A 55 37.10 5.90 2.00
CA VAL A 55 37.18 4.47 1.72
C VAL A 55 36.44 4.15 0.42
N HIS A 56 37.16 3.57 -0.55
CA HIS A 56 36.57 3.13 -1.80
C HIS A 56 35.89 1.76 -1.63
N ARG A 57 34.65 1.65 -2.11
CA ARG A 57 33.83 0.43 -2.04
C ARG A 57 33.22 0.13 -3.38
N VAL A 58 33.06 -1.15 -3.68
CA VAL A 58 32.29 -1.64 -4.83
C VAL A 58 31.07 -2.37 -4.30
N VAL A 59 29.89 -1.98 -4.76
CA VAL A 59 28.61 -2.46 -4.22
C VAL A 59 27.73 -3.02 -5.32
N VAL A 60 27.13 -4.19 -5.06
CA VAL A 60 26.01 -4.79 -5.80
C VAL A 60 24.80 -4.77 -4.89
N ARG A 61 23.67 -4.18 -5.33
CA ARG A 61 22.47 -3.99 -4.49
C ARG A 61 21.26 -4.79 -4.94
N GLU A 62 21.17 -5.10 -6.22
CA GLU A 62 20.06 -5.86 -6.77
C GLU A 62 20.19 -7.32 -6.36
N GLY A 63 19.11 -7.90 -5.83
CA GLY A 63 19.15 -9.23 -5.24
C GLY A 63 19.56 -10.32 -6.24
N GLU A 64 19.05 -10.24 -7.47
CA GLU A 64 19.43 -11.15 -8.56
C GLU A 64 20.91 -11.00 -8.91
N SER A 65 21.40 -9.76 -9.02
CA SER A 65 22.82 -9.50 -9.25
C SER A 65 23.71 -9.99 -8.10
N ILE A 66 23.24 -9.92 -6.84
CA ILE A 66 23.95 -10.49 -5.68
C ILE A 66 24.03 -12.01 -5.78
N ALA A 67 22.90 -12.69 -6.04
CA ALA A 67 22.85 -14.14 -6.17
C ALA A 67 23.69 -14.65 -7.36
N ALA A 68 23.64 -13.95 -8.49
CA ALA A 68 24.46 -14.23 -9.66
C ALA A 68 25.95 -14.00 -9.38
N MET A 69 26.32 -12.95 -8.63
CA MET A 69 27.72 -12.73 -8.22
C MET A 69 28.22 -13.86 -7.32
N LEU A 70 27.44 -14.27 -6.31
CA LEU A 70 27.76 -15.39 -5.44
C LEU A 70 27.92 -16.70 -6.24
N THR A 71 27.08 -16.91 -7.25
CA THR A 71 27.17 -18.05 -8.18
C THR A 71 28.47 -18.01 -8.99
N HIS A 72 28.82 -16.87 -9.57
CA HIS A 72 30.08 -16.68 -10.29
C HIS A 72 31.33 -16.83 -9.41
N MET A 73 31.21 -16.62 -8.10
CA MET A 73 32.27 -16.88 -7.14
C MET A 73 32.34 -18.35 -6.69
N GLY A 74 31.34 -19.18 -7.04
CA GLY A 74 31.27 -20.59 -6.65
C GLY A 74 30.62 -20.86 -5.28
N ALA A 75 29.93 -19.86 -4.71
CA ALA A 75 29.31 -19.96 -3.39
C ALA A 75 27.91 -20.59 -3.43
N HIS A 76 27.75 -21.72 -4.11
CA HIS A 76 26.44 -22.30 -4.45
C HIS A 76 25.53 -22.59 -3.23
N THR A 77 26.09 -23.14 -2.15
CA THR A 77 25.34 -23.37 -0.90
C THR A 77 24.85 -22.07 -0.26
N GLN A 78 25.66 -21.02 -0.35
CA GLN A 78 25.31 -19.70 0.17
C GLN A 78 24.25 -19.01 -0.68
N VAL A 79 24.25 -19.22 -2.00
CA VAL A 79 23.19 -18.73 -2.90
C VAL A 79 21.84 -19.30 -2.48
N LEU A 80 21.74 -20.61 -2.26
CA LEU A 80 20.50 -21.27 -1.85
C LEU A 80 19.96 -20.70 -0.53
N ARG A 81 20.83 -20.58 0.49
CA ARG A 81 20.44 -20.01 1.78
C ARG A 81 20.02 -18.54 1.67
N TRP A 82 20.70 -17.78 0.83
CA TRP A 82 20.41 -16.36 0.63
C TRP A 82 19.08 -16.16 -0.11
N GLU A 83 18.81 -16.95 -1.15
CA GLU A 83 17.52 -16.93 -1.87
C GLU A 83 16.36 -17.40 -0.99
N GLU A 84 16.55 -18.43 -0.16
CA GLU A 84 15.53 -18.85 0.81
C GLU A 84 15.14 -17.73 1.77
N LEU A 85 16.14 -17.00 2.30
CA LEU A 85 15.89 -15.84 3.17
C LEU A 85 15.20 -14.69 2.41
N ARG A 86 15.55 -14.47 1.14
CA ARG A 86 14.95 -13.45 0.28
C ARG A 86 13.47 -13.75 0.05
N LEU A 87 13.15 -14.98 -0.36
CA LEU A 87 11.77 -15.41 -0.60
C LEU A 87 10.92 -15.30 0.66
N ARG A 88 11.42 -15.78 1.80
CA ARG A 88 10.72 -15.67 3.09
C ARG A 88 10.39 -14.22 3.45
N ARG A 89 11.32 -13.29 3.21
CA ARG A 89 11.10 -11.85 3.48
C ARG A 89 10.11 -11.23 2.50
N GLU A 90 10.15 -11.62 1.22
CA GLU A 90 9.22 -11.16 0.20
C GLU A 90 7.78 -11.59 0.50
N VAL A 91 7.57 -12.87 0.82
CA VAL A 91 6.25 -13.41 1.20
C VAL A 91 5.68 -12.65 2.41
N ARG A 92 6.49 -12.46 3.46
CA ARG A 92 6.07 -11.69 4.66
C ARG A 92 5.75 -10.24 4.33
N ALA A 93 6.57 -9.59 3.49
CA ALA A 93 6.34 -8.21 3.10
C ALA A 93 5.02 -8.06 2.32
N THR A 94 4.71 -8.98 1.42
CA THR A 94 3.45 -9.01 0.68
C THR A 94 2.26 -9.26 1.60
N ALA A 95 2.35 -10.24 2.50
CA ALA A 95 1.29 -10.51 3.49
C ALA A 95 1.01 -9.30 4.39
N ASN A 96 2.06 -8.63 4.88
CA ASN A 96 1.91 -7.44 5.72
C ASN A 96 1.29 -6.27 4.95
N ARG A 97 1.65 -6.08 3.68
CA ARG A 97 1.03 -5.04 2.84
C ARG A 97 -0.45 -5.31 2.63
N LEU A 98 -0.81 -6.56 2.37
CA LEU A 98 -2.21 -6.95 2.18
C LEU A 98 -3.01 -6.73 3.47
N ALA A 99 -2.52 -7.22 4.60
CA ALA A 99 -3.18 -7.04 5.89
C ALA A 99 -3.37 -5.55 6.25
N ASN A 100 -2.34 -4.72 6.05
CA ASN A 100 -2.45 -3.27 6.29
C ASN A 100 -3.42 -2.58 5.33
N PHE A 101 -3.49 -3.04 4.08
CA PHE A 101 -4.44 -2.51 3.09
C PHE A 101 -5.88 -2.85 3.45
N ASP A 102 -6.13 -4.09 3.88
CA ASP A 102 -7.45 -4.55 4.31
C ASP A 102 -7.91 -3.81 5.56
N ASP A 103 -7.04 -3.66 6.57
CA ASP A 103 -7.32 -2.89 7.78
C ASP A 103 -7.65 -1.41 7.46
N ALA A 104 -6.83 -0.76 6.64
CA ALA A 104 -7.06 0.62 6.22
C ALA A 104 -8.35 0.80 5.42
N ASN A 105 -8.70 -0.17 4.57
CA ASN A 105 -9.96 -0.14 3.82
C ASN A 105 -11.17 -0.36 4.71
N LEU A 106 -11.11 -1.31 5.65
CA LEU A 106 -12.17 -1.58 6.60
C LEU A 106 -12.45 -0.35 7.46
N ARG A 107 -11.38 0.27 8.00
CA ARG A 107 -11.50 1.49 8.81
C ARG A 107 -12.12 2.65 8.04
N ARG A 108 -11.62 2.95 6.83
CA ARG A 108 -12.19 4.01 5.99
C ARG A 108 -13.65 3.75 5.63
N SER A 109 -13.99 2.50 5.32
CA SER A 109 -15.36 2.12 4.98
C SER A 109 -16.31 2.25 6.17
N ALA A 110 -15.86 1.86 7.37
CA ALA A 110 -16.61 2.02 8.60
C ALA A 110 -16.84 3.50 8.96
N GLN A 111 -15.80 4.33 8.86
CA GLN A 111 -15.91 5.78 9.09
C GLN A 111 -16.91 6.42 8.12
N ALA A 112 -16.79 6.12 6.82
CA ALA A 112 -17.72 6.62 5.81
C ALA A 112 -19.16 6.14 6.05
N ALA A 113 -19.36 4.90 6.51
CA ALA A 113 -20.68 4.37 6.84
C ALA A 113 -21.31 5.11 8.04
N VAL A 114 -20.51 5.42 9.06
CA VAL A 114 -20.95 6.20 10.24
C VAL A 114 -21.33 7.63 9.84
N ALA A 115 -20.48 8.34 9.09
CA ALA A 115 -20.81 9.69 8.59
C ALA A 115 -22.05 9.67 7.71
N ALA A 116 -22.13 8.75 6.74
CA ALA A 116 -23.31 8.62 5.89
C ALA A 116 -24.58 8.35 6.72
N GLY A 117 -24.51 7.53 7.78
CA GLY A 117 -25.62 7.29 8.69
C GLY A 117 -26.09 8.56 9.41
N ALA A 118 -25.16 9.36 9.94
CA ALA A 118 -25.48 10.62 10.61
C ALA A 118 -26.13 11.64 9.64
N ARG A 119 -25.54 11.80 8.45
CA ARG A 119 -26.09 12.69 7.41
C ARG A 119 -27.47 12.26 6.96
N VAL A 120 -27.69 10.96 6.78
CA VAL A 120 -28.99 10.41 6.38
C VAL A 120 -30.04 10.63 7.45
N ALA A 121 -29.70 10.46 8.74
CA ALA A 121 -30.63 10.77 9.83
C ALA A 121 -31.08 12.23 9.75
N ARG A 122 -30.11 13.14 9.58
CA ARG A 122 -30.39 14.57 9.44
C ARG A 122 -31.21 14.90 8.18
N ALA A 123 -30.92 14.22 7.07
CA ALA A 123 -31.66 14.41 5.82
C ALA A 123 -33.14 14.03 5.94
N LEU A 124 -33.44 12.94 6.65
CA LEU A 124 -34.81 12.51 6.91
C LEU A 124 -35.56 13.53 7.79
N GLU A 125 -34.89 14.14 8.77
CA GLU A 125 -35.48 15.22 9.60
C GLU A 125 -35.80 16.48 8.79
N ILE A 126 -34.88 16.92 7.92
CA ILE A 126 -35.03 18.15 7.13
C ILE A 126 -36.16 17.99 6.11
N LEU A 127 -36.20 16.85 5.42
CA LEU A 127 -37.11 16.65 4.31
C LEU A 127 -38.52 16.21 4.76
N GLY A 128 -38.64 15.43 5.84
CA GLY A 128 -39.92 14.96 6.36
C GLY A 128 -40.71 14.15 5.31
N ASP A 129 -41.96 14.54 5.08
CA ASP A 129 -42.87 13.85 4.16
C ASP A 129 -42.60 14.14 2.67
N ASP A 130 -41.75 15.11 2.35
CA ASP A 130 -41.45 15.50 0.95
C ASP A 130 -40.49 14.53 0.24
N ILE A 131 -40.03 13.48 0.92
CA ILE A 131 -39.01 12.57 0.40
C ILE A 131 -39.62 11.58 -0.60
N PRO A 132 -39.10 11.48 -1.83
CA PRO A 132 -39.49 10.41 -2.74
C PRO A 132 -39.29 9.02 -2.11
N LYS A 133 -40.29 8.15 -2.20
CA LYS A 133 -40.32 6.82 -1.54
C LYS A 133 -39.04 6.01 -1.73
N HIS A 134 -38.46 6.02 -2.93
CA HIS A 134 -37.25 5.28 -3.25
C HIS A 134 -35.97 5.84 -2.58
N LEU A 135 -35.95 7.12 -2.23
CA LEU A 135 -34.87 7.77 -1.47
C LEU A 135 -35.08 7.56 0.03
N ALA A 136 -36.33 7.69 0.52
CA ALA A 136 -36.68 7.41 1.90
C ALA A 136 -36.33 5.97 2.29
N TYR A 137 -36.65 5.02 1.41
CA TYR A 137 -36.28 3.61 1.58
C TYR A 137 -34.77 3.41 1.73
N ALA A 138 -33.97 4.02 0.85
CA ALA A 138 -32.51 3.93 0.91
C ALA A 138 -31.94 4.55 2.20
N GLY A 139 -32.52 5.68 2.64
CA GLY A 139 -32.16 6.32 3.91
C GLY A 139 -32.48 5.45 5.12
N ALA A 140 -33.70 4.92 5.18
CA ALA A 140 -34.12 4.01 6.25
C ALA A 140 -33.22 2.75 6.31
N LEU A 141 -32.90 2.16 5.16
CA LEU A 141 -32.03 0.99 5.08
C LEU A 141 -30.62 1.28 5.62
N ARG A 142 -30.05 2.45 5.31
CA ARG A 142 -28.76 2.90 5.87
C ARG A 142 -28.81 3.13 7.38
N LEU A 143 -29.92 3.63 7.92
CA LEU A 143 -30.09 3.81 9.38
C LEU A 143 -30.30 2.49 10.12
N GLN A 144 -30.98 1.54 9.49
CA GLN A 144 -31.19 0.20 10.04
C GLN A 144 -29.89 -0.61 10.08
N HIS A 145 -29.03 -0.43 9.06
CA HIS A 145 -27.77 -1.16 8.92
C HIS A 145 -26.57 -0.19 8.89
N LYS A 146 -26.33 0.50 10.01
CA LYS A 146 -25.31 1.55 10.13
C LYS A 146 -23.88 1.08 9.81
N GLN A 147 -23.58 -0.18 10.09
CA GLN A 147 -22.24 -0.77 9.90
C GLN A 147 -22.07 -1.45 8.55
N ALA A 148 -23.16 -1.64 7.78
CA ALA A 148 -23.09 -2.34 6.51
C ALA A 148 -22.40 -1.48 5.45
N SER A 149 -21.55 -2.09 4.65
CA SER A 149 -21.02 -1.48 3.43
C SER A 149 -22.14 -1.15 2.44
N LEU A 150 -21.87 -0.29 1.46
CA LEU A 150 -22.83 -0.01 0.39
C LEU A 150 -23.20 -1.26 -0.42
N ASP A 151 -22.28 -2.22 -0.54
CA ASP A 151 -22.53 -3.46 -1.25
C ASP A 151 -23.49 -4.36 -0.46
N GLU A 152 -23.25 -4.51 0.84
CA GLU A 152 -24.16 -5.23 1.75
C GLU A 152 -25.55 -4.58 1.80
N LEU A 153 -25.64 -3.24 1.84
CA LEU A 153 -26.93 -2.55 1.73
C LEU A 153 -27.65 -2.86 0.42
N GLY A 154 -26.91 -2.98 -0.68
CA GLY A 154 -27.49 -3.34 -1.98
C GLY A 154 -28.15 -4.73 -1.94
N HIS A 155 -27.50 -5.69 -1.30
CA HIS A 155 -28.02 -7.05 -1.11
C HIS A 155 -29.18 -7.14 -0.11
N LEU A 156 -29.15 -6.33 0.95
CA LEU A 156 -30.22 -6.25 1.95
C LEU A 156 -31.47 -5.53 1.44
N ALA A 157 -31.36 -4.80 0.33
CA ALA A 157 -32.48 -4.10 -0.24
C ALA A 157 -33.49 -5.06 -0.91
N ASP A 158 -34.75 -4.67 -0.91
CA ASP A 158 -35.84 -5.37 -1.57
C ASP A 158 -36.60 -4.39 -2.51
N PRO A 159 -36.51 -4.58 -3.84
CA PRO A 159 -35.70 -5.57 -4.53
C PRO A 159 -34.18 -5.30 -4.38
N PRO A 160 -33.33 -6.35 -4.49
CA PRO A 160 -31.88 -6.20 -4.43
C PRO A 160 -31.38 -5.19 -5.46
N MET A 161 -30.39 -4.39 -5.07
CA MET A 161 -29.81 -3.37 -5.92
C MET A 161 -28.29 -3.40 -5.89
N THR A 162 -27.67 -2.88 -6.94
CA THR A 162 -26.22 -2.76 -6.99
C THR A 162 -25.72 -1.73 -5.97
N LYS A 163 -24.47 -1.88 -5.53
CA LYS A 163 -23.75 -0.90 -4.70
C LYS A 163 -23.93 0.54 -5.22
N ASP A 164 -23.82 0.75 -6.54
CA ASP A 164 -23.92 2.08 -7.14
C ASP A 164 -25.35 2.62 -7.14
N ALA A 165 -26.36 1.75 -7.28
CA ALA A 165 -27.76 2.15 -7.22
C ALA A 165 -28.13 2.66 -5.82
N ILE A 166 -27.76 1.94 -4.75
CA ILE A 166 -28.01 2.40 -3.37
C ILE A 166 -27.18 3.65 -3.03
N ALA A 167 -25.90 3.68 -3.44
CA ALA A 167 -25.04 4.85 -3.25
C ALA A 167 -25.62 6.11 -3.95
N GLY A 168 -26.11 5.94 -5.18
CA GLY A 168 -26.74 7.01 -5.94
C GLY A 168 -28.03 7.52 -5.28
N ARG A 169 -28.84 6.63 -4.70
CA ARG A 169 -30.04 7.02 -3.94
C ARG A 169 -29.68 7.80 -2.67
N ILE A 170 -28.73 7.32 -1.89
CA ILE A 170 -28.27 8.02 -0.68
C ILE A 170 -27.72 9.41 -1.05
N ARG A 171 -26.88 9.51 -2.09
CA ARG A 171 -26.33 10.79 -2.54
C ARG A 171 -27.42 11.80 -2.95
N ARG A 172 -28.44 11.35 -3.68
CA ARG A 172 -29.57 12.20 -4.07
C ARG A 172 -30.43 12.63 -2.87
N LEU A 173 -30.62 11.74 -1.88
CA LEU A 173 -31.30 12.08 -0.64
C LEU A 173 -30.58 13.22 0.09
N LEU A 174 -29.26 13.09 0.26
CA LEU A 174 -28.45 14.11 0.92
C LEU A 174 -28.48 15.44 0.16
N ALA A 175 -28.27 15.43 -1.16
CA ALA A 175 -28.31 16.64 -1.97
C ALA A 175 -29.68 17.34 -1.92
N MET A 176 -30.78 16.58 -1.86
CA MET A 176 -32.12 17.14 -1.69
C MET A 176 -32.29 17.81 -0.32
N ALA A 177 -31.79 17.17 0.74
CA ALA A 177 -31.84 17.72 2.09
C ALA A 177 -30.96 18.97 2.24
N ASP A 178 -29.75 18.96 1.71
CA ASP A 178 -28.82 20.09 1.76
C ASP A 178 -29.42 21.31 1.03
N LYS A 179 -30.06 21.09 -0.13
CA LYS A 179 -30.79 22.15 -0.85
C LYS A 179 -31.95 22.73 -0.03
N LYS A 180 -32.78 21.87 0.59
CA LYS A 180 -33.90 22.34 1.42
C LYS A 180 -33.40 23.07 2.67
N ALA A 181 -32.27 22.64 3.25
CA ALA A 181 -31.64 23.31 4.37
C ALA A 181 -31.19 24.73 4.01
N GLU A 182 -30.57 24.89 2.84
CA GLU A 182 -30.16 26.19 2.30
C GLU A 182 -31.36 27.13 2.09
N GLU A 183 -32.45 26.63 1.48
CA GLU A 183 -33.68 27.39 1.28
C GLU A 183 -34.34 27.84 2.60
N LEU A 184 -34.20 27.03 3.66
CA LEU A 184 -34.73 27.32 5.00
C LEU A 184 -33.76 28.12 5.89
N GLY A 185 -32.51 28.35 5.45
CA GLY A 185 -31.48 29.01 6.24
C GLY A 185 -31.04 28.22 7.48
N ILE A 186 -31.16 26.88 7.46
CA ILE A 186 -30.74 25.99 8.55
C ILE A 186 -29.45 25.24 8.18
N PRO A 187 -28.69 24.71 9.17
CA PRO A 187 -27.50 23.91 8.87
C PRO A 187 -27.83 22.63 8.08
N GLY A 188 -26.96 22.32 7.11
CA GLY A 188 -27.06 21.15 6.22
C GLY A 188 -26.83 19.80 6.90
N THR A 189 -26.74 18.74 6.10
CA THR A 189 -26.59 17.36 6.62
C THR A 189 -25.22 17.07 7.23
N ASP A 190 -24.21 17.86 6.90
CA ASP A 190 -22.81 17.74 7.31
C ASP A 190 -22.45 18.56 8.56
N ALA A 191 -23.29 19.52 8.97
CA ALA A 191 -22.99 20.51 10.00
C ALA A 191 -22.60 19.98 11.40
N PHE A 192 -22.85 18.69 11.67
CA PHE A 192 -22.55 18.05 12.96
C PHE A 192 -21.63 16.82 12.82
N LEU A 193 -20.97 16.65 11.67
CA LEU A 193 -19.93 15.64 11.52
C LEU A 193 -18.63 16.12 12.16
N PRO A 194 -17.89 15.27 12.89
CA PRO A 194 -16.54 15.59 13.32
C PRO A 194 -15.64 15.84 12.09
N ASP A 195 -14.74 16.82 12.18
CA ASP A 195 -13.80 17.20 11.11
C ASP A 195 -12.90 16.04 10.62
N ASP A 196 -12.80 14.94 11.39
CA ASP A 196 -11.96 13.77 11.10
C ASP A 196 -12.63 12.71 10.19
N VAL A 197 -13.81 12.98 9.62
CA VAL A 197 -14.59 12.00 8.83
C VAL A 197 -14.69 12.31 7.33
N ASP A 198 -13.90 13.25 6.83
CA ASP A 198 -13.78 13.56 5.38
C ASP A 198 -12.80 12.63 4.62
#